data_AF-A0A7V4YY85-F1
#
_entry.id   AF-A0A7V4YY85-F1
#
_cell.length_a   1.000
_cell.length_b   1.000
_cell.length_c   1.000
_cell.angle_alpha   90.00
_cell.angle_beta   90.00
_cell.angle_gamma   90.00
#
_symmetry.space_group_name_H-M   'P 1'
#
loop_
_entity.id
_entity.type
_entity.pdbx_description
1 polymer ?
#
loop_
_entity_poly.entity_id
_entity_poly.type
_entity_poly.pdbx_seq_one_letter_code
_entity_poly.pdbx_strand_id
1 'polypeptide(L)'
;EGIHSRTDFDLASHSQLSGKKMQFFDPELNEHYIPYVVETSVGCDRMFLSVLSNALVEEAVPDAQGEDSSRTVLKIHPALAPVKCAVLPLLKNKEELVGKAREIFDKLKFHFLCQYDEKDAVGRRYRRQDAIGTPYCVTIDFETLENDTVTIRERDSMQQERVHISEVAKIVSERTDMRKLLEQIA
;
A
#
# COMPACT_ATOMS: atom_id res chain seq x y z
N GLU A 1 5.21 -14.08 -16.07
CA GLU A 1 3.85 -14.27 -16.60
C GLU A 1 3.93 -15.06 -17.89
N GLY A 2 2.81 -15.63 -18.36
CA GLY A 2 2.76 -16.36 -19.63
C GLY A 2 1.62 -15.85 -20.51
N ILE A 3 1.92 -15.57 -21.77
CA ILE A 3 0.95 -15.25 -22.82
C ILE A 3 1.02 -16.36 -23.84
N HIS A 4 -0.11 -17.03 -24.08
CA HIS A 4 -0.17 -18.17 -24.99
C HIS A 4 -1.25 -17.93 -26.04
N SER A 5 -0.91 -18.13 -27.31
CA SER A 5 -1.91 -18.30 -28.35
C SER A 5 -2.25 -19.79 -28.41
N ARG A 6 -3.49 -20.12 -28.04
CA ARG A 6 -4.02 -21.50 -28.09
C ARG A 6 -4.80 -21.77 -29.37
N THR A 7 -4.81 -20.78 -30.27
CA THR A 7 -5.59 -20.76 -31.51
C THR A 7 -7.02 -21.19 -31.24
N ASP A 8 -7.62 -21.99 -32.12
CA ASP A 8 -8.97 -22.52 -32.01
C ASP A 8 -9.07 -23.81 -31.17
N PHE A 9 -7.96 -24.36 -30.65
CA PHE A 9 -7.93 -25.69 -30.03
C PHE A 9 -8.98 -25.88 -28.92
N ASP A 10 -9.08 -24.93 -27.99
CA ASP A 10 -9.98 -25.05 -26.84
C ASP A 10 -11.44 -25.00 -27.28
N LEU A 11 -11.80 -24.03 -28.12
CA LEU A 11 -13.18 -23.84 -28.56
C LEU A 11 -13.64 -24.92 -29.54
N ALA A 12 -12.75 -25.40 -30.42
CA ALA A 12 -13.03 -26.52 -31.31
C ALA A 12 -13.28 -27.81 -30.51
N SER A 13 -12.43 -28.09 -29.52
CA SER A 13 -12.61 -29.23 -28.62
C SER A 13 -13.92 -29.12 -27.81
N HIS A 14 -14.21 -27.93 -27.26
CA HIS A 14 -15.44 -27.70 -26.50
C HIS A 14 -16.69 -27.84 -27.37
N SER A 15 -16.64 -27.38 -28.62
CA SER A 15 -17.72 -27.51 -29.60
C SER A 15 -18.01 -28.98 -29.92
N GLN A 16 -16.96 -29.78 -30.15
CA GLN A 16 -17.08 -31.21 -30.43
C GLN A 16 -17.68 -32.00 -29.27
N LEU A 17 -17.18 -31.77 -28.04
CA LEU A 17 -17.59 -32.55 -26.87
C LEU A 17 -18.95 -32.13 -26.30
N SER A 18 -19.32 -30.85 -26.43
CA SER A 18 -20.60 -30.34 -25.92
C SER A 18 -21.75 -30.40 -26.92
N GLY A 19 -21.45 -30.58 -28.21
CA GLY A 19 -22.43 -30.51 -29.31
C GLY A 19 -22.98 -29.11 -29.59
N LYS A 20 -22.51 -28.07 -28.88
CA LYS A 20 -22.89 -26.67 -29.11
C LYS A 20 -21.86 -25.98 -29.99
N LYS A 21 -22.32 -25.26 -31.03
CA LYS A 21 -21.43 -24.50 -31.92
C LYS A 21 -20.76 -23.35 -31.17
N MET A 22 -19.42 -23.29 -31.22
CA MET A 22 -18.60 -22.20 -30.67
C MET A 22 -18.07 -21.27 -31.80
N GLN A 23 -18.92 -20.96 -32.78
CA GLN A 23 -18.55 -20.14 -33.94
C GLN A 23 -19.04 -18.70 -33.75
N PHE A 24 -18.23 -17.74 -34.17
CA PHE A 24 -18.60 -16.34 -34.31
C PHE A 24 -18.90 -16.05 -35.79
N PHE A 25 -19.92 -15.22 -36.06
CA PHE A 25 -20.14 -14.68 -37.40
C PHE A 25 -19.53 -13.29 -37.47
N ASP A 26 -18.59 -13.12 -38.38
CA ASP A 26 -17.93 -11.84 -38.61
C ASP A 26 -18.63 -11.11 -39.76
N PRO A 27 -19.31 -9.98 -39.49
CA PRO A 27 -20.05 -9.25 -40.52
C PRO A 27 -19.13 -8.52 -41.51
N GLU A 28 -17.87 -8.25 -41.17
CA GLU A 28 -16.92 -7.60 -42.08
C GLU A 28 -16.34 -8.61 -43.07
N LEU A 29 -16.06 -9.83 -42.60
CA LEU A 29 -15.56 -10.93 -43.42
C LEU A 29 -16.68 -11.77 -44.07
N ASN A 30 -17.92 -11.61 -43.59
CA ASN A 30 -19.10 -12.36 -44.01
C ASN A 30 -18.91 -13.89 -43.91
N GLU A 31 -18.29 -14.36 -42.83
CA GLU A 31 -17.98 -15.78 -42.61
C GLU A 31 -18.19 -16.21 -41.14
N HIS A 32 -18.30 -17.53 -40.95
CA HIS A 32 -18.31 -18.14 -39.61
C HIS A 32 -16.95 -18.77 -39.32
N TYR A 33 -16.31 -18.39 -38.21
CA TYR A 33 -15.07 -19.02 -37.74
C TYR A 33 -15.10 -19.33 -36.25
N ILE A 34 -14.20 -20.20 -35.81
CA ILE A 34 -13.92 -20.42 -34.39
C ILE A 34 -12.85 -19.41 -33.99
N PRO A 35 -13.12 -18.48 -33.06
CA PRO A 35 -12.17 -17.45 -32.70
C PRO A 35 -10.94 -18.06 -32.01
N TYR A 36 -9.79 -17.42 -32.18
CA TYR A 36 -8.58 -17.83 -31.48
C TYR A 36 -8.63 -17.40 -30.01
N VAL A 37 -8.22 -18.32 -29.14
CA VAL A 37 -8.06 -18.09 -27.72
C VAL A 37 -6.64 -17.61 -27.46
N VAL A 38 -6.52 -16.38 -26.98
CA VAL A 38 -5.28 -15.85 -26.40
C VAL A 38 -5.45 -15.92 -24.89
N GLU A 39 -4.67 -16.78 -24.25
CA GLU A 39 -4.69 -16.96 -22.80
C GLU A 39 -3.56 -16.15 -22.16
N THR A 40 -3.92 -15.28 -21.23
CA THR A 40 -2.98 -14.62 -20.33
C THR A 40 -3.05 -15.28 -18.96
N SER A 41 -1.88 -15.64 -18.43
CA SER A 41 -1.76 -16.29 -17.13
C SER A 41 -0.81 -15.49 -16.23
N VAL A 42 -1.32 -15.11 -15.06
CA VAL A 42 -0.56 -14.42 -14.01
C VAL A 42 -0.76 -15.15 -12.68
N GLY A 43 0.35 -15.44 -11.99
CA GLY A 43 0.32 -16.02 -10.67
C GLY A 43 0.25 -14.92 -9.61
N CYS A 44 -0.92 -14.68 -9.03
CA CYS A 44 -1.11 -13.65 -7.99
C CYS A 44 -0.14 -13.85 -6.81
N ASP A 45 0.03 -15.09 -6.34
CA ASP A 45 0.92 -15.40 -5.22
C ASP A 45 2.39 -15.14 -5.55
N ARG A 46 2.81 -15.44 -6.79
CA ARG A 46 4.19 -15.18 -7.24
C ARG A 46 4.45 -13.68 -7.35
N MET A 47 3.48 -12.93 -7.86
CA MET A 47 3.56 -11.47 -7.90
C MET A 47 3.66 -10.88 -6.50
N PHE A 48 2.80 -11.31 -5.58
CA PHE A 48 2.82 -10.90 -4.18
C PHE A 48 4.19 -11.19 -3.52
N LEU A 49 4.68 -12.43 -3.65
CA LEU A 49 5.97 -12.83 -3.11
C LEU A 49 7.12 -12.00 -3.72
N SER A 50 7.12 -11.82 -5.05
CA SER A 50 8.14 -11.05 -5.74
C SER A 50 8.17 -9.59 -5.27
N VAL A 51 7.01 -8.95 -5.10
CA VAL A 51 6.93 -7.57 -4.60
C VAL A 51 7.46 -7.49 -3.17
N LEU A 52 7.03 -8.38 -2.28
CA LEU A 52 7.49 -8.36 -0.88
C LEU A 52 8.98 -8.66 -0.74
N SER A 53 9.48 -9.67 -1.46
CA SER A 53 10.90 -10.05 -1.39
C SER A 53 11.82 -8.95 -1.93
N ASN A 54 11.40 -8.20 -2.94
CA ASN A 54 12.17 -7.05 -3.44
C ASN A 54 12.07 -5.82 -2.53
N ALA A 55 10.95 -5.66 -1.81
CA ALA A 55 10.70 -4.51 -0.95
C ALA A 55 11.36 -4.64 0.44
N LEU A 56 11.52 -5.84 0.96
CA LEU A 56 12.08 -6.05 2.31
C LEU A 56 13.59 -5.86 2.29
N VAL A 57 14.07 -4.83 2.99
CA VAL A 57 15.50 -4.50 3.07
C VAL A 57 15.93 -4.29 4.52
N GLU A 58 17.20 -4.61 4.78
CA GLU A 58 17.90 -4.17 5.98
C GLU A 58 18.86 -3.05 5.58
N GLU A 59 18.83 -1.94 6.30
CA GLU A 59 19.73 -0.81 6.04
C GLU A 59 20.30 -0.23 7.33
N ALA A 60 21.54 0.25 7.22
CA ALA A 60 22.21 0.98 8.27
C ALA A 60 21.63 2.40 8.34
N VAL A 61 21.21 2.80 9.53
CA VAL A 61 20.68 4.13 9.83
C VAL A 61 21.19 4.55 11.20
N PRO A 62 21.54 5.84 11.39
CA PRO A 62 21.93 6.32 12.70
C PRO A 62 20.78 6.17 13.70
N ASP A 63 21.10 5.80 14.93
CA ASP A 63 20.16 5.88 16.04
C ASP A 63 19.96 7.34 16.53
N ALA A 64 19.21 7.52 17.62
CA ALA A 64 18.97 8.85 18.18
C ALA A 64 20.23 9.50 18.77
N GLN A 65 21.30 8.73 18.98
CA GLN A 65 22.59 9.15 19.50
C GLN A 65 23.63 9.36 18.37
N GLY A 66 23.28 8.99 17.13
CA GLY A 66 24.16 9.08 15.97
C GLY A 66 25.04 7.85 15.75
N GLU A 67 24.83 6.79 16.51
CA GLU A 67 25.57 5.53 16.39
C GLU A 67 24.95 4.64 15.30
N ASP A 68 25.78 3.78 14.68
CA ASP A 68 25.34 2.87 13.63
C ASP A 68 24.31 1.86 14.17
N SER A 69 23.09 1.94 13.65
CA SER A 69 21.99 1.02 13.95
C SER A 69 21.48 0.38 12.66
N SER A 70 20.95 -0.84 12.73
CA SER A 70 20.25 -1.45 11.60
C SER A 70 18.74 -1.28 11.75
N ARG A 71 18.05 -1.13 10.62
CA ARG A 71 16.59 -1.26 10.56
C ARG A 71 16.16 -2.22 9.47
N THR A 72 15.18 -3.05 9.78
CA THR A 72 14.39 -3.77 8.79
C THR A 72 13.26 -2.87 8.33
N VAL A 73 13.13 -2.66 7.03
CA VAL A 73 12.07 -1.84 6.43
C VAL A 73 11.50 -2.54 5.21
N LEU A 74 10.18 -2.61 5.14
CA LEU A 74 9.48 -3.08 3.95
C LEU A 74 9.21 -1.86 3.04
N LYS A 75 10.12 -1.59 2.11
CA LYS A 75 10.04 -0.47 1.13
C LYS A 75 9.02 -0.73 0.02
N ILE A 76 7.85 -1.26 0.38
CA ILE A 76 6.75 -1.46 -0.55
C ILE A 76 6.23 -0.10 -1.02
N HIS A 77 5.85 0.04 -2.29
CA HIS A 77 5.34 1.32 -2.79
C HIS A 77 4.16 1.82 -1.92
N PRO A 78 4.08 3.12 -1.54
CA PRO A 78 3.03 3.62 -0.65
C PRO A 78 1.59 3.28 -1.10
N ALA A 79 1.36 3.25 -2.42
CA ALA A 79 0.07 2.82 -3.00
C ALA A 79 -0.28 1.34 -2.73
N LEU A 80 0.72 0.48 -2.58
CA LEU A 80 0.56 -0.96 -2.30
C LEU A 80 0.63 -1.30 -0.80
N ALA A 81 1.07 -0.37 0.04
CA ALA A 81 1.19 -0.61 1.48
C ALA A 81 -0.17 -1.03 2.11
N PRO A 82 -0.21 -2.08 2.95
CA PRO A 82 -1.47 -2.57 3.53
C PRO A 82 -2.06 -1.59 4.55
N VAL A 83 -1.20 -0.90 5.31
CA VAL A 83 -1.55 0.19 6.21
C VAL A 83 -0.94 1.47 5.63
N LYS A 84 -1.75 2.51 5.43
CA LYS A 84 -1.29 3.79 4.86
C LYS A 84 -0.72 4.74 5.90
N CYS A 85 -1.28 4.68 7.11
CA CYS A 85 -0.90 5.59 8.18
C CYS A 85 -0.93 4.90 9.54
N ALA A 86 0.03 5.21 10.41
CA ALA A 86 -0.03 4.88 11.81
C ALA A 86 -0.19 6.14 12.67
N VAL A 87 -1.08 6.11 13.66
CA VAL A 87 -1.35 7.22 14.58
C VAL A 87 -0.77 6.88 15.96
N LEU A 88 0.16 7.71 16.43
CA LEU A 88 1.06 7.41 17.55
C LEU A 88 1.02 8.54 18.59
N PRO A 89 0.54 8.34 19.82
CA PRO A 89 0.74 9.32 20.89
C PRO A 89 2.22 9.31 21.34
N LEU A 90 2.84 10.48 21.50
CA LEU A 90 4.24 10.60 21.94
C LEU A 90 4.47 9.87 23.27
N LEU A 91 3.55 10.07 24.21
CA LEU A 91 3.56 9.44 25.53
C LEU A 91 2.26 8.69 25.77
N LYS A 92 2.37 7.41 26.11
CA LYS A 92 1.22 6.54 26.43
C LYS A 92 0.61 6.80 27.81
N ASN A 93 1.37 7.43 28.71
CA ASN A 93 0.98 7.70 30.09
C ASN A 93 0.33 9.08 30.28
N LYS A 94 0.08 9.80 29.19
CA LYS A 94 -0.60 11.10 29.18
C LYS A 94 -1.94 10.93 28.49
N GLU A 95 -3.03 10.95 29.27
CA GLU A 95 -4.38 10.70 28.77
C GLU A 95 -4.82 11.70 27.70
N GLU A 96 -4.40 12.96 27.81
CA GLU A 96 -4.72 14.00 26.82
C GLU A 96 -4.14 13.67 25.43
N LEU A 97 -2.88 13.22 25.37
CA LEU A 97 -2.24 12.82 24.10
C LEU A 97 -2.88 11.55 23.53
N VAL A 98 -3.18 10.57 24.40
CA VAL A 98 -3.84 9.32 24.02
C VAL A 98 -5.24 9.60 23.48
N GLY A 99 -6.01 10.47 24.16
CA GLY A 99 -7.34 10.89 23.76
C GLY A 99 -7.34 11.60 22.40
N LYS A 100 -6.46 12.60 22.23
CA LYS A 100 -6.31 13.32 20.96
C LYS A 100 -5.86 12.40 19.82
N ALA A 101 -4.94 11.46 20.08
CA ALA A 101 -4.50 10.48 19.10
C ALA A 101 -5.64 9.55 18.66
N ARG A 102 -6.49 9.10 19.58
CA ARG A 102 -7.69 8.29 19.26
C ARG A 102 -8.70 9.10 18.45
N GLU A 103 -8.94 10.36 18.80
CA GLU A 103 -9.81 11.26 18.04
C GLU A 103 -9.33 11.42 16.59
N ILE A 104 -8.02 11.65 16.38
CA ILE A 104 -7.43 11.78 15.05
C ILE A 104 -7.53 10.46 14.28
N PHE A 105 -7.22 9.33 14.92
CA PHE A 105 -7.37 8.01 14.31
C PHE A 105 -8.81 7.74 13.86
N ASP A 106 -9.80 8.09 14.68
CA ASP A 106 -11.21 7.91 14.37
C ASP A 106 -11.67 8.76 13.18
N LYS A 107 -11.02 9.91 12.92
CA LYS A 107 -11.25 10.71 11.72
C LYS A 107 -10.57 10.11 10.49
N LEU A 108 -9.31 9.70 10.61
CA LEU A 108 -8.50 9.24 9.48
C LEU A 108 -8.92 7.86 8.93
N LYS A 109 -9.45 6.97 9.79
CA LYS A 109 -9.82 5.59 9.40
C LYS A 109 -10.87 5.51 8.28
N PHE A 110 -11.63 6.58 8.03
CA PHE A 110 -12.61 6.64 6.95
C PHE A 110 -12.00 7.01 5.59
N HIS A 111 -10.76 7.51 5.56
CA HIS A 111 -10.07 7.90 4.33
C HIS A 111 -9.19 6.78 3.79
N PHE A 112 -8.51 6.05 4.68
CA PHE A 112 -7.60 4.96 4.32
C PHE A 112 -7.36 4.03 5.51
N LEU A 113 -6.79 2.85 5.23
CA LEU A 113 -6.39 1.90 6.28
C LEU A 113 -5.34 2.52 7.20
N CYS A 114 -5.72 2.69 8.46
CA CYS A 114 -4.89 3.26 9.52
C CYS A 114 -4.64 2.23 10.62
N GLN A 115 -3.55 2.39 11.36
CA GLN A 115 -3.29 1.67 12.60
C GLN A 115 -3.06 2.63 13.76
N TYR A 116 -3.63 2.34 14.92
CA TYR A 116 -3.30 3.03 16.17
C TYR A 116 -2.29 2.21 16.98
N ASP A 117 -1.24 2.85 17.52
CA ASP A 117 -0.23 2.16 18.32
C ASP A 117 0.34 3.05 19.44
N GLU A 118 0.12 2.61 20.67
CA GLU A 118 0.61 3.26 21.90
C GLU A 118 1.59 2.39 22.72
N LYS A 119 1.97 1.22 22.19
CA LYS A 119 2.85 0.28 22.89
C LYS A 119 4.32 0.65 22.69
N ASP A 120 5.10 0.62 23.77
CA ASP A 120 6.53 0.99 23.80
C ASP A 120 6.81 2.47 23.47
N ALA A 121 8.09 2.85 23.39
CA ALA A 121 8.53 4.19 23.02
C ALA A 121 8.29 4.46 21.52
N VAL A 122 8.05 5.74 21.16
CA VAL A 122 7.72 6.17 19.79
C VAL A 122 8.74 5.67 18.75
N GLY A 123 10.04 5.68 19.06
CA GLY A 123 11.08 5.18 18.17
C GLY A 123 10.92 3.69 17.83
N ARG A 124 10.52 2.85 18.79
CA ARG A 124 10.24 1.42 18.54
C ARG A 124 8.97 1.23 17.71
N ARG A 125 8.00 2.14 17.84
CA ARG A 125 6.78 2.12 17.02
C ARG A 125 7.10 2.47 15.58
N TYR A 126 7.92 3.50 15.34
CA TYR A 126 8.42 3.79 13.98
C TYR A 126 9.12 2.58 13.36
N ARG A 127 10.03 1.91 14.08
CA ARG A 127 10.68 0.68 13.59
C ARG A 127 9.68 -0.42 13.22
N ARG A 128 8.64 -0.62 14.03
CA ARG A 128 7.59 -1.61 13.77
C ARG A 128 6.79 -1.26 12.52
N GLN A 129 6.45 0.01 12.35
CA GLN A 129 5.72 0.53 11.20
C GLN A 129 6.56 0.46 9.91
N ASP A 130 7.85 0.78 10.01
CA ASP A 130 8.83 0.62 8.92
C ASP A 130 8.90 -0.85 8.47
N ALA A 131 8.97 -1.81 9.42
CA ALA A 131 9.06 -3.23 9.13
C ALA A 131 7.80 -3.83 8.46
N ILE A 132 6.62 -3.28 8.70
CA ILE A 132 5.36 -3.70 8.05
C ILE A 132 5.02 -2.86 6.81
N GLY A 133 5.87 -1.89 6.47
CA GLY A 133 5.76 -1.09 5.26
C GLY A 133 4.77 0.06 5.31
N THR A 134 4.32 0.49 6.50
CA THR A 134 3.46 1.67 6.66
C THR A 134 4.23 2.93 6.21
N PRO A 135 3.75 3.67 5.19
CA PRO A 135 4.52 4.76 4.61
C PRO A 135 4.54 6.02 5.47
N TYR A 136 3.49 6.27 6.26
CA TYR A 136 3.37 7.48 7.08
C TYR A 136 3.05 7.18 8.54
N CYS A 137 3.76 7.83 9.47
CA CYS A 137 3.41 7.84 10.89
C CYS A 137 3.03 9.26 11.31
N VAL A 138 1.88 9.43 11.96
CA VAL A 138 1.38 10.68 12.53
C VAL A 138 1.59 10.63 14.03
N THR A 139 2.46 11.50 14.55
CA THR A 139 2.77 11.57 15.98
C THR A 139 2.07 12.75 16.63
N ILE A 140 1.40 12.47 17.75
CA ILE A 140 0.67 13.44 18.58
C ILE A 140 1.54 13.76 19.79
N ASP A 141 1.99 15.00 19.86
CA ASP A 141 2.84 15.54 20.92
C ASP A 141 2.17 16.71 21.65
N PHE A 142 2.89 17.36 22.56
CA PHE A 142 2.35 18.46 23.35
C PHE A 142 1.94 19.67 22.50
N GLU A 143 2.68 19.96 21.43
CA GLU A 143 2.31 21.04 20.49
C GLU A 143 0.99 20.74 19.76
N THR A 144 0.62 19.46 19.63
CA THR A 144 -0.68 19.07 19.07
C THR A 144 -1.85 19.57 19.92
N LEU A 145 -1.69 19.59 21.25
CA LEU A 145 -2.74 20.02 22.18
C LEU A 145 -2.93 21.54 22.16
N GLU A 146 -1.90 22.28 21.77
CA GLU A 146 -1.90 23.76 21.75
C GLU A 146 -2.32 24.31 20.38
N ASN A 147 -1.83 23.71 19.30
CA ASN A 147 -1.84 24.33 17.97
C ASN A 147 -2.56 23.50 16.89
N ASP A 148 -3.19 22.37 17.24
CA ASP A 148 -3.85 21.45 16.29
C ASP A 148 -2.94 21.04 15.10
N THR A 149 -1.63 20.91 15.38
CA THR A 149 -0.63 20.43 14.42
C THR A 149 -0.04 19.10 14.87
N VAL A 150 0.32 18.25 13.92
CA VAL A 150 0.92 16.93 14.16
C VAL A 150 2.19 16.77 13.35
N THR A 151 3.04 15.85 13.78
CA THR A 151 4.25 15.49 13.02
C THR A 151 3.97 14.29 12.14
N ILE A 152 4.08 14.45 10.83
CA ILE A 152 4.09 13.34 9.87
C ILE A 152 5.52 12.92 9.61
N ARG A 153 5.83 11.64 9.83
CA ARG A 153 7.08 11.00 9.44
C ARG A 153 6.86 10.12 8.21
N GLU A 154 7.70 10.28 7.20
CA GLU A 154 7.75 9.40 6.02
C GLU A 154 8.75 8.26 6.23
N ARG A 155 8.39 7.05 5.78
CA ARG A 155 9.12 5.79 6.03
C ARG A 155 10.52 5.75 5.42
N ASP A 156 10.63 6.04 4.13
CA ASP A 156 11.84 5.79 3.34
C ASP A 156 12.93 6.82 3.63
N SER A 157 12.58 8.12 3.57
CA SER A 157 13.46 9.26 3.85
C SER A 157 13.67 9.52 5.34
N MET A 158 12.80 8.97 6.20
CA MET A 158 12.76 9.27 7.64
C MET A 158 12.47 10.74 7.98
N GLN A 159 12.11 11.57 7.00
CA GLN A 159 11.86 12.98 7.20
C GLN A 159 10.59 13.20 8.02
N GLN A 160 10.62 14.23 8.85
CA GLN A 160 9.52 14.66 9.70
C GLN A 160 9.06 16.05 9.30
N GLU A 161 7.76 16.21 9.08
CA GLU A 161 7.11 17.45 8.67
C GLU A 161 5.99 17.79 9.66
N ARG A 162 5.94 19.03 10.15
CA ARG A 162 4.84 19.53 10.99
C ARG A 162 3.72 20.04 10.09
N VAL A 163 2.53 19.47 10.24
CA VAL A 163 1.35 19.85 9.43
C VAL A 163 0.13 20.03 10.31
N HIS A 164 -0.85 20.81 9.84
CA HIS A 164 -2.14 20.93 10.51
C HIS A 164 -2.95 19.63 10.40
N ILE A 165 -3.68 19.27 11.46
CA ILE A 165 -4.46 18.01 11.51
C ILE A 165 -5.42 17.87 10.31
N SER A 166 -6.00 18.98 9.84
CA SER A 166 -6.93 18.99 8.69
C SER A 166 -6.27 18.53 7.38
N GLU A 167 -4.97 18.75 7.22
CA GLU A 167 -4.26 18.44 5.98
C GLU A 167 -3.80 16.98 5.92
N VAL A 168 -3.73 16.28 7.07
CA VAL A 168 -3.19 14.92 7.16
C VAL A 168 -3.93 13.97 6.23
N ALA A 169 -5.26 14.00 6.23
CA ALA A 169 -6.08 13.12 5.39
C ALA A 169 -5.79 13.35 3.90
N LYS A 170 -5.67 14.60 3.48
CA LYS A 170 -5.38 14.98 2.10
C LYS A 170 -3.97 14.52 1.70
N ILE A 171 -2.96 14.86 2.50
CA ILE A 171 -1.56 14.52 2.25
C ILE A 171 -1.37 13.01 2.10
N VAL A 172 -1.88 12.22 3.05
CA VAL A 172 -1.71 10.76 3.03
C VAL A 172 -2.49 10.14 1.88
N SER A 173 -3.74 10.56 1.63
CA SER A 173 -4.53 10.04 0.51
C SER A 173 -3.85 10.31 -0.82
N GLU A 174 -3.39 11.55 -1.03
CA GLU A 174 -2.70 11.94 -2.25
C GLU A 174 -1.38 11.21 -2.48
N ARG A 175 -0.60 10.94 -1.44
CA ARG A 175 0.70 10.26 -1.55
C ARG A 175 0.58 8.73 -1.60
N THR A 176 -0.59 8.18 -1.27
CA THR A 176 -0.85 6.72 -1.28
C THR A 176 -1.90 6.29 -2.33
N ASP A 177 -2.36 7.21 -3.18
CA ASP A 177 -3.36 6.91 -4.21
C ASP A 177 -2.77 6.01 -5.31
N MET A 178 -3.44 4.89 -5.58
CA MET A 178 -3.10 3.97 -6.67
C MET A 178 -3.18 4.67 -8.03
N ARG A 179 -4.12 5.59 -8.22
CA ARG A 179 -4.30 6.30 -9.50
C ARG A 179 -3.04 7.06 -9.89
N LYS A 180 -2.41 7.77 -8.95
CA LYS A 180 -1.16 8.51 -9.22
C LYS A 180 -0.03 7.58 -9.64
N LEU A 181 0.05 6.38 -9.07
CA LEU A 181 1.03 5.38 -9.50
C LEU A 181 0.74 4.91 -10.92
N LEU A 182 -0.52 4.61 -11.24
CA LEU A 182 -0.90 4.13 -12.57
C LEU A 182 -0.72 5.21 -13.64
N GLU A 183 -1.02 6.47 -13.34
CA GLU A 183 -0.80 7.61 -14.23
C GLU A 183 0.67 7.84 -14.57
N GLN A 184 1.61 7.43 -13.70
CA GLN A 184 3.04 7.52 -13.96
C GLN A 184 3.58 6.41 -14.86
N ILE A 185 2.87 5.27 -14.94
CA ILE A 185 3.29 4.07 -15.66
C ILE A 185 2.55 3.94 -17.01
N ALA A 186 1.40 4.60 -17.16
CA ALA A 186 0.63 4.69 -18.40
C ALA A 186 1.30 5.59 -19.45
#